data_AF-A0A661CZ67-F1
#
_entry.id   AF-A0A661CZ67-F1
#
_cell.length_a   1.000
_cell.length_b   1.000
_cell.length_c   1.000
_cell.angle_alpha   90.00
_cell.angle_beta   90.00
_cell.angle_gamma   90.00
#
_symmetry.space_group_name_H-M   'P 1'
#
loop_
_entity.id
_entity.type
_entity.pdbx_description
1 polymer ?
#
loop_
_entity_poly.entity_id
_entity_poly.type
_entity_poly.pdbx_seq_one_letter_code
_entity_poly.pdbx_strand_id
1 'polypeptide(L)'
;MAFEKKINPLKSKKPLKSKKPLKSKIQHPTPNTQTLNSTAMVTNWHLQSSIYLLNDFCADTESFSLKKLAFLKLKGVTLQVNAELRELTIAIGTDQDYQILCGQLTPGKRLYQLLGIHFEKVHLAYDLPNEPVEKSILIETILLTSSTELTDLRDPNSLGARLRRTLNVALQGHIGALRLHDNDEVKHLRKLWERGRVIEIIEKYEMMHCYDSSIKLVKLWQPRHLKDAESVMIIID
;
A
#
# COMPACT_ATOMS: atom_id res chain seq x y z
N MET A 1 39.23 29.69 53.52
CA MET A 1 39.85 30.95 53.06
C MET A 1 39.22 31.33 51.74
N ALA A 2 38.45 32.41 51.75
CA ALA A 2 37.82 33.02 50.58
C ALA A 2 38.80 34.00 49.93
N PHE A 3 38.66 34.24 48.62
CA PHE A 3 38.80 35.59 48.06
C PHE A 3 37.96 35.71 46.78
N GLU A 4 36.86 36.44 46.91
CA GLU A 4 36.15 37.10 45.82
C GLU A 4 37.01 38.22 45.22
N LYS A 5 36.77 38.58 43.96
CA LYS A 5 36.40 39.97 43.62
C LYS A 5 35.82 40.11 42.21
N LYS A 6 34.57 40.58 42.19
CA LYS A 6 33.88 41.30 41.11
C LYS A 6 34.65 42.58 40.73
N ILE A 7 34.41 43.11 39.52
CA ILE A 7 34.03 44.52 39.24
C ILE A 7 33.56 44.65 37.77
N ASN A 8 32.33 45.14 37.60
CA ASN A 8 31.71 45.83 36.44
C ASN A 8 31.80 47.36 36.75
N PRO A 9 31.26 48.33 35.96
CA PRO A 9 31.04 48.53 34.51
C PRO A 9 31.45 49.98 34.08
N LEU A 10 31.16 50.42 32.83
CA LEU A 10 31.01 51.86 32.55
C LEU A 10 29.93 52.16 31.48
N LYS A 11 29.11 53.17 31.78
CA LYS A 11 27.85 53.59 31.14
C LYS A 11 28.02 54.80 30.19
N SER A 12 26.93 55.05 29.45
CA SER A 12 26.38 56.34 28.96
C SER A 12 26.95 56.85 27.61
N LYS A 13 26.19 57.43 26.66
CA LYS A 13 24.98 58.30 26.73
C LYS A 13 24.02 58.14 25.51
N LYS A 14 22.73 58.42 25.72
CA LYS A 14 21.63 58.75 24.76
C LYS A 14 21.71 60.26 24.32
N PRO A 15 20.88 60.88 23.42
CA PRO A 15 19.47 60.57 23.06
C PRO A 15 18.91 60.93 21.65
N LEU A 16 17.65 60.51 21.44
CA LEU A 16 16.50 61.08 20.67
C LEU A 16 16.64 61.54 19.19
N LYS A 17 15.73 61.02 18.34
CA LYS A 17 14.78 61.85 17.57
C LYS A 17 13.54 61.05 17.12
N SER A 18 12.38 61.60 17.48
CA SER A 18 11.02 61.21 17.10
C SER A 18 10.70 61.59 15.64
N LYS A 19 9.91 60.75 14.95
CA LYS A 19 8.92 61.15 13.91
C LYS A 19 8.06 59.93 13.51
N LYS A 20 6.78 59.94 13.89
CA LYS A 20 5.64 59.38 13.12
C LYS A 20 4.92 60.59 12.46
N PRO A 21 3.93 60.45 11.55
CA PRO A 21 3.20 59.26 11.06
C PRO A 21 3.08 59.21 9.50
N LEU A 22 2.45 58.18 8.90
CA LEU A 22 1.22 58.28 8.06
C LEU A 22 0.89 56.97 7.28
N LYS A 23 -0.34 56.49 7.52
CA LYS A 23 -1.34 55.73 6.74
C LYS A 23 -1.01 54.73 5.61
N SER A 24 -1.85 53.68 5.67
CA SER A 24 -2.52 52.92 4.60
C SER A 24 -1.73 51.93 3.75
N LYS A 25 -2.02 50.64 3.97
CA LYS A 25 -2.28 49.69 2.88
C LYS A 25 -3.31 48.66 3.35
N ILE A 26 -4.48 48.73 2.70
CA ILE A 26 -5.47 47.66 2.65
C ILE A 26 -4.80 46.49 1.93
N GLN A 27 -4.85 45.28 2.49
CA GLN A 27 -4.49 44.05 1.80
C GLN A 27 -5.48 42.94 2.16
N HIS A 28 -6.39 42.68 1.22
CA HIS A 28 -6.96 41.37 0.92
C HIS A 28 -7.00 41.27 -0.61
N PRO A 29 -7.10 40.08 -1.23
CA PRO A 29 -6.85 38.72 -0.75
C PRO A 29 -5.95 37.92 -1.71
N THR A 30 -5.51 36.70 -1.33
CA THR A 30 -5.61 35.48 -2.16
C THR A 30 -5.13 34.23 -1.40
N PRO A 31 -5.66 33.04 -1.74
CA PRO A 31 -5.83 31.93 -0.80
C PRO A 31 -4.73 30.86 -0.89
N ASN A 32 -4.63 30.10 0.20
CA ASN A 32 -3.84 28.88 0.35
C ASN A 32 -3.99 27.94 -0.85
N THR A 33 -2.94 27.82 -1.65
CA THR A 33 -2.80 26.84 -2.74
C THR A 33 -1.70 25.83 -2.37
N GLN A 34 -1.84 25.14 -1.24
CA GLN A 34 -0.86 24.10 -0.84
C GLN A 34 -1.47 22.81 -0.25
N THR A 35 -2.80 22.65 -0.21
CA THR A 35 -3.43 21.46 0.41
C THR A 35 -4.12 20.49 -0.56
N LEU A 36 -4.12 20.74 -1.88
CA LEU A 36 -4.74 19.82 -2.84
C LEU A 36 -3.78 18.78 -3.45
N ASN A 37 -2.47 19.05 -3.49
CA ASN A 37 -1.53 18.20 -4.23
C ASN A 37 -0.94 17.03 -3.41
N SER A 38 -0.98 17.10 -2.07
CA SER A 38 -0.46 16.02 -1.22
C SER A 38 -1.43 14.82 -1.17
N THR A 39 -2.73 15.07 -1.10
CA THR A 39 -3.76 14.03 -1.05
C THR A 39 -3.87 13.26 -2.38
N ALA A 40 -3.72 13.96 -3.51
CA ALA A 40 -3.72 13.35 -4.85
C ALA A 40 -2.49 12.47 -5.11
N MET A 41 -1.31 12.83 -4.58
CA MET A 41 -0.12 11.98 -4.68
C MET A 41 -0.20 10.74 -3.78
N VAL A 42 -0.79 10.87 -2.59
CA VAL A 42 -0.94 9.76 -1.64
C VAL A 42 -1.97 8.72 -2.12
N THR A 43 -3.08 9.16 -2.72
CA THR A 43 -4.13 8.28 -3.28
C THR A 43 -3.62 7.44 -4.46
N ASN A 44 -2.87 8.05 -5.38
CA ASN A 44 -2.26 7.33 -6.51
C ASN A 44 -1.29 6.22 -6.05
N TRP A 45 -0.47 6.49 -5.02
CA TRP A 45 0.44 5.48 -4.47
C TRP A 45 -0.31 4.27 -3.89
N HIS A 46 -1.45 4.50 -3.23
CA HIS A 46 -2.24 3.42 -2.63
C HIS A 46 -2.86 2.51 -3.69
N LEU A 47 -3.49 3.08 -4.72
CA LEU A 47 -4.05 2.30 -5.81
C LEU A 47 -2.97 1.49 -6.55
N GLN A 48 -1.82 2.11 -6.87
CA GLN A 48 -0.74 1.38 -7.53
C GLN A 48 -0.24 0.21 -6.68
N SER A 49 -0.06 0.41 -5.37
CA SER A 49 0.32 -0.66 -4.45
C SER A 49 -0.71 -1.79 -4.41
N SER A 50 -2.00 -1.45 -4.44
CA SER A 50 -3.10 -2.42 -4.50
C SER A 50 -3.11 -3.21 -5.80
N ILE A 51 -2.87 -2.55 -6.94
CA ILE A 51 -2.73 -3.19 -8.24
C ILE A 51 -1.52 -4.14 -8.26
N TYR A 52 -0.39 -3.76 -7.65
CA TYR A 52 0.76 -4.66 -7.52
C TYR A 52 0.41 -5.91 -6.72
N LEU A 53 -0.29 -5.77 -5.58
CA LEU A 53 -0.69 -6.94 -4.80
C LEU A 53 -1.70 -7.81 -5.56
N LEU A 54 -2.66 -7.20 -6.27
CA LEU A 54 -3.63 -7.95 -7.06
C LEU A 54 -2.94 -8.74 -8.18
N ASN A 55 -1.96 -8.15 -8.85
CA ASN A 55 -1.11 -8.88 -9.81
C ASN A 55 -0.39 -10.05 -9.14
N ASP A 56 0.27 -9.82 -8.00
CA ASP A 56 1.02 -10.86 -7.31
C ASP A 56 0.12 -12.00 -6.80
N PHE A 57 -1.08 -11.68 -6.35
CA PHE A 57 -2.07 -12.64 -5.89
C PHE A 57 -2.63 -13.47 -7.05
N CYS A 58 -2.96 -12.84 -8.18
CA CYS A 58 -3.49 -13.53 -9.36
C CYS A 58 -2.42 -14.32 -10.14
N ALA A 59 -1.14 -13.93 -10.03
CA ALA A 59 -0.03 -14.67 -10.65
C ALA A 59 0.24 -16.02 -9.98
N ASP A 60 -0.13 -16.18 -8.71
CA ASP A 60 0.07 -17.41 -7.95
C ASP A 60 -1.05 -18.42 -8.23
N THR A 61 -1.04 -18.98 -9.43
CA THR A 61 -2.14 -19.86 -9.88
C THR A 61 -2.31 -21.13 -9.04
N GLU A 62 -1.26 -21.59 -8.35
CA GLU A 62 -1.31 -22.80 -7.52
C GLU A 62 -2.01 -22.56 -6.17
N SER A 63 -1.84 -21.37 -5.58
CA SER A 63 -2.43 -21.03 -4.29
C SER A 63 -3.60 -20.03 -4.36
N PHE A 64 -3.93 -19.57 -5.57
CA PHE A 64 -5.03 -18.67 -5.87
C PHE A 64 -6.35 -19.21 -5.31
N SER A 65 -7.13 -18.33 -4.69
CA SER A 65 -8.42 -18.69 -4.14
C SER A 65 -9.37 -17.49 -4.24
N LEU A 66 -10.51 -17.71 -4.88
CA LEU A 66 -11.60 -16.73 -4.97
C LEU A 66 -12.06 -16.26 -3.59
N LYS A 67 -12.12 -17.19 -2.62
CA LYS A 67 -12.47 -16.88 -1.23
C LYS A 67 -11.45 -15.93 -0.61
N LYS A 68 -10.15 -16.22 -0.74
CA LYS A 68 -9.09 -15.34 -0.20
C LYS A 68 -9.11 -13.97 -0.89
N LEU A 69 -9.38 -13.91 -2.19
CA LEU A 69 -9.50 -12.65 -2.93
C LEU A 69 -10.66 -11.79 -2.40
N ALA A 70 -11.81 -12.40 -2.09
CA ALA A 70 -12.97 -11.69 -1.56
C ALA A 70 -12.70 -11.00 -0.21
N PHE A 71 -11.77 -11.53 0.58
CA PHE A 71 -11.34 -10.94 1.85
C PHE A 71 -10.10 -10.05 1.73
N LEU A 72 -9.55 -9.87 0.53
CA LEU A 72 -8.35 -9.08 0.32
C LEU A 72 -8.66 -7.59 0.47
N LYS A 73 -8.31 -7.03 1.64
CA LYS A 73 -8.42 -5.59 1.89
C LYS A 73 -7.34 -4.83 1.12
N LEU A 74 -7.74 -4.17 0.03
CA LEU A 74 -6.88 -3.30 -0.78
C LEU A 74 -7.13 -1.82 -0.41
N LYS A 75 -6.09 -0.99 -0.44
CA LYS A 75 -6.25 0.45 -0.19
C LYS A 75 -6.68 1.16 -1.46
N GLY A 76 -7.74 1.96 -1.38
CA GLY A 76 -8.29 2.70 -2.52
C GLY A 76 -9.10 1.85 -3.49
N VAL A 77 -9.33 0.58 -3.16
CA VAL A 77 -10.08 -0.36 -4.00
C VAL A 77 -10.85 -1.32 -3.12
N THR A 78 -12.12 -1.53 -3.42
CA THR A 78 -12.97 -2.54 -2.78
C THR A 78 -13.25 -3.66 -3.78
N LEU A 79 -13.14 -4.91 -3.35
CA LEU A 79 -13.34 -6.07 -4.20
C LEU A 79 -14.62 -6.80 -3.83
N GLN A 80 -15.36 -7.24 -4.84
CA GLN A 80 -16.47 -8.19 -4.69
C GLN A 80 -16.26 -9.34 -5.68
N VAL A 81 -16.33 -10.57 -5.20
CA VAL A 81 -16.09 -11.77 -6.01
C VAL A 81 -17.37 -12.56 -6.15
N ASN A 82 -17.85 -12.73 -7.38
CA ASN A 82 -18.87 -13.73 -7.70
C ASN A 82 -18.18 -14.98 -8.23
N ALA A 83 -18.02 -15.97 -7.34
CA ALA A 83 -17.30 -17.19 -7.67
C ALA A 83 -18.06 -18.11 -8.66
N GLU A 84 -19.40 -18.08 -8.63
CA GLU A 84 -20.24 -18.92 -9.49
C GLU A 84 -20.18 -18.45 -10.95
N LEU A 85 -20.25 -17.12 -11.15
CA LEU A 85 -20.20 -16.52 -12.48
C LEU A 85 -18.76 -16.21 -12.94
N ARG A 86 -17.76 -16.42 -12.08
CA ARG A 86 -16.36 -16.00 -12.31
C ARG A 86 -16.28 -14.52 -12.68
N GLU A 87 -16.97 -13.68 -11.93
CA GLU A 87 -16.99 -12.24 -12.11
C GLU A 87 -16.33 -11.54 -10.92
N LEU A 88 -15.58 -10.47 -11.19
CA LEU A 88 -14.93 -9.64 -10.19
C LEU A 88 -15.44 -8.20 -10.32
N THR A 89 -16.01 -7.64 -9.26
CA THR A 89 -16.26 -6.20 -9.18
C THR A 89 -15.10 -5.53 -8.46
N ILE A 90 -14.55 -4.50 -9.09
CA ILE A 90 -13.52 -3.62 -8.54
C ILE A 90 -14.14 -2.24 -8.40
N ALA A 91 -14.40 -1.85 -7.16
CA ALA A 91 -14.99 -0.56 -6.84
C ALA A 91 -13.91 0.42 -6.36
N ILE A 92 -14.04 1.69 -6.78
CA ILE A 92 -13.04 2.74 -6.61
C ILE A 92 -13.69 4.06 -6.20
N GLY A 93 -12.94 4.93 -5.53
CA GLY A 93 -13.50 6.17 -4.96
C GLY A 93 -13.41 7.40 -5.85
N THR A 94 -12.59 7.42 -6.90
CA THR A 94 -12.32 8.64 -7.68
C THR A 94 -12.18 8.39 -9.18
N ASP A 95 -12.49 9.43 -9.98
CA ASP A 95 -12.28 9.41 -11.44
C ASP A 95 -10.81 9.20 -11.82
N GLN A 96 -9.88 9.69 -11.00
CA GLN A 96 -8.45 9.49 -11.26
C GLN A 96 -8.06 8.03 -11.09
N ASP A 97 -8.56 7.38 -10.04
CA ASP A 97 -8.35 5.95 -9.78
C ASP A 97 -8.95 5.10 -10.91
N TYR A 98 -10.11 5.50 -11.42
CA TYR A 98 -10.76 4.90 -12.60
C TYR A 98 -9.83 4.91 -13.81
N GLN A 99 -9.27 6.06 -14.17
CA GLN A 99 -8.39 6.18 -15.32
C GLN A 99 -7.12 5.34 -15.17
N ILE A 100 -6.54 5.30 -13.96
CA ILE A 100 -5.36 4.47 -13.68
C ILE A 100 -5.69 2.98 -13.84
N LEU A 101 -6.79 2.53 -13.25
CA LEU A 101 -7.22 1.14 -13.29
C LEU A 101 -7.56 0.69 -14.72
N CYS A 102 -8.29 1.52 -15.48
CA CYS A 102 -8.58 1.27 -16.90
C CYS A 102 -7.29 1.07 -17.71
N GLY A 103 -6.27 1.89 -17.47
CA GLY A 103 -4.96 1.75 -18.11
C GLY A 103 -4.22 0.44 -17.78
N GLN A 104 -4.59 -0.25 -16.69
CA GLN A 104 -4.06 -1.56 -16.31
C GLN A 104 -4.94 -2.73 -16.78
N LEU A 105 -6.22 -2.48 -17.05
CA LEU A 105 -7.21 -3.45 -17.54
C LEU A 105 -7.39 -3.40 -19.07
N THR A 106 -6.39 -2.88 -19.78
CA THR A 106 -6.35 -2.95 -21.25
C THR A 106 -5.74 -4.28 -21.71
N PRO A 107 -6.21 -4.89 -22.82
CA PRO A 107 -5.59 -6.08 -23.39
C PRO A 107 -4.06 -5.93 -23.56
N GLY A 108 -3.32 -6.98 -23.21
CA GLY A 108 -1.85 -6.99 -23.22
C GLY A 108 -1.18 -6.39 -21.98
N LYS A 109 -1.95 -5.80 -21.05
CA LYS A 109 -1.44 -5.46 -19.71
C LYS A 109 -1.45 -6.68 -18.80
N ARG A 110 -0.48 -6.72 -17.88
CA ARG A 110 -0.30 -7.84 -16.94
C ARG A 110 -1.56 -8.09 -16.09
N LEU A 111 -2.15 -7.04 -15.54
CA LEU A 111 -3.34 -7.21 -14.68
C LEU A 111 -4.52 -7.78 -15.45
N TYR A 112 -4.78 -7.28 -16.67
CA TYR A 112 -5.78 -7.85 -17.57
C TYR A 112 -5.55 -9.35 -17.82
N GLN A 113 -4.32 -9.73 -18.18
CA GLN A 113 -3.98 -11.12 -18.47
C GLN A 113 -4.18 -12.02 -17.24
N LEU A 114 -3.66 -11.61 -16.08
CA LEU A 114 -3.73 -12.39 -14.85
C LEU A 114 -5.16 -12.55 -14.34
N LEU A 115 -5.98 -11.50 -14.43
CA LEU A 115 -7.40 -11.61 -14.10
C LEU A 115 -8.13 -12.52 -15.09
N GLY A 116 -7.78 -12.49 -16.38
CA GLY A 116 -8.34 -13.37 -17.42
C GLY A 116 -8.06 -14.86 -17.24
N ILE A 117 -7.14 -15.24 -16.37
CA ILE A 117 -6.94 -16.64 -15.96
C ILE A 117 -8.10 -17.10 -15.06
N HIS A 118 -8.57 -16.20 -14.19
CA HIS A 118 -9.45 -16.54 -13.06
C HIS A 118 -10.90 -16.10 -13.29
N PHE A 119 -11.13 -15.04 -14.06
CA PHE A 119 -12.41 -14.38 -14.26
C PHE A 119 -12.77 -14.27 -15.74
N GLU A 120 -14.06 -14.32 -16.03
CA GLU A 120 -14.61 -14.04 -17.37
C GLU A 120 -14.91 -12.56 -17.55
N LYS A 121 -15.30 -11.88 -16.47
CA LYS A 121 -15.63 -10.45 -16.50
C LYS A 121 -15.08 -9.71 -15.30
N VAL A 122 -14.70 -8.46 -15.54
CA VAL A 122 -14.43 -7.48 -14.49
C VAL A 122 -15.42 -6.35 -14.60
N HIS A 123 -16.11 -6.06 -13.51
CA HIS A 123 -16.99 -4.91 -13.38
C HIS A 123 -16.23 -3.78 -12.68
N LEU A 124 -16.23 -2.59 -13.27
CA LEU A 124 -15.71 -1.38 -12.65
C LEU A 124 -16.88 -0.60 -12.07
N ALA A 125 -16.78 -0.21 -10.81
CA ALA A 125 -17.83 0.52 -10.12
C ALA A 125 -17.29 1.70 -9.31
N TYR A 126 -18.12 2.70 -9.06
CA TYR A 126 -17.82 3.74 -8.07
C TYR A 126 -18.30 3.32 -6.69
N ASP A 127 -17.40 3.38 -5.72
CA ASP A 127 -17.73 3.21 -4.32
C ASP A 127 -18.57 4.39 -3.83
N LEU A 128 -19.65 4.07 -3.12
CA LEU A 128 -20.46 5.06 -2.42
C LEU A 128 -19.92 5.23 -0.99
N PRO A 129 -19.69 6.46 -0.50
CA PRO A 129 -19.14 6.67 0.83
C PRO A 129 -20.02 6.03 1.92
N ASN A 130 -19.40 5.21 2.77
CA ASN A 130 -20.04 4.48 3.88
C ASN A 130 -21.10 3.45 3.48
N GLU A 131 -21.17 3.08 2.20
CA GLU A 131 -22.06 2.04 1.71
C GLU A 131 -21.26 0.78 1.34
N PRO A 132 -21.86 -0.42 1.46
CA PRO A 132 -21.19 -1.64 1.08
C PRO A 132 -21.07 -1.76 -0.44
N VAL A 133 -20.11 -2.55 -0.92
CA VAL A 133 -19.75 -2.66 -2.34
C VAL A 133 -20.92 -3.14 -3.22
N GLU A 134 -21.88 -3.86 -2.66
CA GLU A 134 -23.12 -4.28 -3.33
C GLU A 134 -23.97 -3.10 -3.83
N LYS A 135 -23.81 -1.92 -3.22
CA LYS A 135 -24.50 -0.68 -3.64
C LYS A 135 -23.64 0.19 -4.54
N SER A 136 -22.45 -0.25 -4.93
CA SER A 136 -21.57 0.50 -5.83
C SER A 136 -22.26 0.73 -7.18
N ILE A 137 -21.93 1.87 -7.80
CA ILE A 137 -22.53 2.25 -9.09
C ILE A 137 -21.68 1.65 -10.20
N LEU A 138 -22.21 0.66 -10.90
CA LEU A 138 -21.54 0.06 -12.06
C LEU A 138 -21.28 1.12 -13.14
N ILE A 139 -20.02 1.21 -13.56
CA ILE A 139 -19.52 2.13 -14.60
C ILE A 139 -19.37 1.37 -15.91
N GLU A 140 -18.60 0.29 -15.87
CA GLU A 140 -18.17 -0.45 -17.06
C GLU A 140 -18.04 -1.94 -16.75
N THR A 141 -18.26 -2.78 -17.77
CA THR A 141 -17.96 -4.20 -17.71
C THR A 141 -16.94 -4.54 -18.78
N ILE A 142 -15.80 -5.09 -18.36
CA ILE A 142 -14.70 -5.53 -19.20
C ILE A 142 -14.79 -7.04 -19.35
N LEU A 143 -14.92 -7.50 -20.60
CA LEU A 143 -14.82 -8.91 -20.92
C LEU A 143 -13.34 -9.30 -20.98
N LEU A 144 -12.98 -10.30 -20.16
CA LEU A 144 -11.63 -10.83 -20.14
C LEU A 144 -11.54 -11.97 -21.14
N THR A 145 -10.54 -11.90 -22.01
CA THR A 145 -10.18 -13.02 -22.87
C THR A 145 -9.21 -13.90 -22.10
N SER A 146 -9.55 -15.19 -21.95
CA SER A 146 -8.62 -16.15 -21.35
C SER A 146 -7.40 -16.25 -22.27
N SER A 147 -6.28 -15.69 -21.85
CA SER A 147 -5.02 -15.83 -22.56
C SER A 147 -4.05 -16.62 -21.70
N THR A 148 -3.59 -17.75 -22.24
CA THR A 148 -2.51 -18.57 -21.65
C THR A 148 -1.12 -18.06 -22.04
N GLU A 149 -1.02 -17.00 -22.85
CA GLU A 149 0.26 -16.40 -23.22
C GLU A 149 0.76 -15.47 -22.11
N LEU A 150 1.23 -16.10 -21.04
CA LEU A 150 1.90 -15.47 -19.91
C LEU A 150 3.37 -15.21 -20.29
N THR A 151 3.62 -14.32 -21.25
CA THR A 151 4.99 -13.94 -21.60
C THR A 151 5.55 -12.89 -20.66
N ASP A 152 6.57 -13.35 -19.93
CA ASP A 152 7.55 -12.64 -19.10
C ASP A 152 7.06 -12.12 -17.74
N LEU A 153 7.79 -12.55 -16.69
CA LEU A 153 8.26 -11.78 -15.54
C LEU A 153 8.81 -12.77 -14.51
N ARG A 154 10.13 -12.73 -14.28
CA ARG A 154 10.93 -13.28 -13.15
C ARG A 154 10.27 -14.37 -12.32
N ASP A 155 10.97 -15.51 -12.18
CA ASP A 155 10.60 -16.65 -11.34
C ASP A 155 9.78 -16.24 -10.08
N PRO A 156 8.44 -16.40 -10.13
CA PRO A 156 7.54 -15.99 -9.05
C PRO A 156 7.81 -16.78 -7.76
N ASN A 157 8.49 -17.92 -7.88
CA ASN A 157 8.85 -18.80 -6.78
C ASN A 157 10.21 -18.44 -6.16
N SER A 158 10.92 -17.45 -6.72
CA SER A 158 12.14 -16.97 -6.08
C SER A 158 11.84 -16.43 -4.67
N LEU A 159 12.64 -16.85 -3.68
CA LEU A 159 12.46 -16.47 -2.27
C LEU A 159 12.30 -14.95 -2.07
N GLY A 160 13.04 -14.13 -2.81
CA GLY A 160 12.94 -12.67 -2.73
C GLY A 160 11.59 -12.13 -3.26
N ALA A 161 11.02 -12.75 -4.29
CA ALA A 161 9.67 -12.41 -4.75
C ALA A 161 8.63 -12.81 -3.71
N ARG A 162 8.71 -14.03 -3.18
CA ARG A 162 7.81 -14.54 -2.13
C ARG A 162 7.87 -13.72 -0.86
N LEU A 163 9.06 -13.30 -0.42
CA LEU A 163 9.23 -12.39 0.72
C LEU A 163 8.57 -11.04 0.49
N ARG A 164 8.78 -10.41 -0.68
CA ARG A 164 8.16 -9.13 -1.01
C ARG A 164 6.62 -9.23 -1.03
N ARG A 165 6.07 -10.30 -1.59
CA ARG A 165 4.62 -10.59 -1.53
C ARG A 165 4.14 -10.68 -0.10
N THR A 166 4.86 -11.44 0.73
CA THR A 166 4.55 -11.61 2.16
C THR A 166 4.58 -10.28 2.93
N LEU A 167 5.56 -9.41 2.66
CA LEU A 167 5.64 -8.07 3.26
C LEU A 167 4.46 -7.19 2.82
N ASN A 168 4.10 -7.20 1.53
CA ASN A 168 2.97 -6.41 1.04
C ASN A 168 1.64 -6.85 1.68
N VAL A 169 1.42 -8.16 1.85
CA VAL A 169 0.28 -8.69 2.61
C VAL A 169 0.25 -8.12 4.03
N ALA A 170 1.38 -8.16 4.74
CA ALA A 170 1.51 -7.61 6.09
C ALA A 170 1.26 -6.09 6.15
N LEU A 171 1.75 -5.34 5.16
CA LEU A 171 1.58 -3.88 5.06
C LEU A 171 0.13 -3.45 4.82
N GLN A 172 -0.70 -4.34 4.30
CA GLN A 172 -2.12 -4.10 4.07
C GLN A 172 -3.00 -4.49 5.27
N GLY A 173 -2.40 -5.02 6.34
CA GLY A 173 -3.08 -5.35 7.59
C GLY A 173 -3.45 -6.84 7.74
N HIS A 174 -2.93 -7.70 6.87
CA HIS A 174 -3.12 -9.15 6.95
C HIS A 174 -1.90 -9.83 7.60
N ILE A 175 -1.99 -11.15 7.81
CA ILE A 175 -0.83 -11.97 8.19
C ILE A 175 -0.26 -12.59 6.91
N GLY A 176 0.91 -12.13 6.48
CA GLY A 176 1.66 -12.78 5.40
C GLY A 176 2.43 -13.96 5.97
N ALA A 177 2.29 -15.15 5.39
CA ALA A 177 3.03 -16.35 5.81
C ALA A 177 3.87 -16.90 4.65
N LEU A 178 5.19 -16.69 4.69
CA LEU A 178 6.15 -17.18 3.71
C LEU A 178 6.55 -18.62 4.04
N ARG A 179 6.28 -19.58 3.17
CA ARG A 179 6.76 -20.95 3.30
C ARG A 179 8.16 -21.07 2.71
N LEU A 180 9.05 -21.82 3.35
CA LEU A 180 10.40 -22.09 2.84
C LEU A 180 10.48 -23.57 2.48
N HIS A 181 10.94 -23.88 1.28
CA HIS A 181 10.92 -25.25 0.77
C HIS A 181 12.06 -26.09 1.39
N ASP A 182 13.24 -25.50 1.50
CA ASP A 182 14.45 -26.20 1.93
C ASP A 182 15.29 -25.39 2.94
N ASN A 183 16.38 -26.00 3.41
CA ASN A 183 17.27 -25.37 4.39
C ASN A 183 18.16 -24.29 3.75
N ASP A 184 18.32 -24.29 2.43
CA ASP A 184 19.10 -23.28 1.73
C ASP A 184 18.30 -21.98 1.58
N GLU A 185 16.99 -22.08 1.40
CA GLU A 185 16.09 -20.92 1.49
C GLU A 185 16.07 -20.30 2.89
N VAL A 186 16.14 -21.12 3.95
CA VAL A 186 16.28 -20.60 5.32
C VAL A 186 17.56 -19.76 5.47
N LYS A 187 18.69 -20.26 4.93
CA LYS A 187 19.97 -19.51 4.94
C LYS A 187 19.89 -18.26 4.08
N HIS A 188 19.26 -18.33 2.91
CA HIS A 188 19.13 -17.21 2.00
C HIS A 188 18.20 -16.14 2.58
N LEU A 189 17.11 -16.53 3.23
CA LEU A 189 16.20 -15.60 3.90
C LEU A 189 16.94 -14.83 4.99
N ARG A 190 17.78 -15.50 5.79
CA ARG A 190 18.61 -14.83 6.79
C ARG A 190 19.48 -13.72 6.18
N LYS A 191 20.16 -14.02 5.07
CA LYS A 191 20.94 -13.03 4.31
C LYS A 191 20.09 -11.89 3.74
N LEU A 192 18.85 -12.17 3.33
CA LEU A 192 17.91 -11.15 2.85
C LEU A 192 17.44 -10.26 4.00
N TRP A 193 17.19 -10.83 5.17
CA TRP A 193 16.75 -10.13 6.38
C TRP A 193 17.80 -9.14 6.89
N GLU A 194 19.08 -9.48 6.74
CA GLU A 194 20.22 -8.62 7.09
C GLU A 194 20.39 -7.42 6.13
N ARG A 195 19.67 -7.38 5.00
CA ARG A 195 19.75 -6.24 4.09
C ARG A 195 19.03 -5.03 4.70
N GLY A 196 19.73 -3.89 4.74
CA GLY A 196 19.21 -2.65 5.33
C GLY A 196 17.81 -2.26 4.86
N ARG A 197 17.48 -2.45 3.57
CA ARG A 197 16.13 -2.17 3.06
C ARG A 197 15.01 -3.01 3.68
N VAL A 198 15.27 -4.28 4.03
CA VAL A 198 14.25 -5.14 4.66
C VAL A 198 14.06 -4.71 6.11
N ILE A 199 15.17 -4.44 6.82
CA ILE A 199 15.17 -3.93 8.18
C ILE A 199 14.42 -2.59 8.26
N GLU A 200 14.74 -1.64 7.38
CA GLU A 200 14.08 -0.34 7.29
C GLU A 200 12.56 -0.47 7.13
N ILE A 201 12.08 -1.41 6.30
CA ILE A 201 10.64 -1.64 6.12
C ILE A 201 10.05 -2.23 7.41
N ILE A 202 10.70 -3.22 8.02
CA ILE A 202 10.22 -3.84 9.27
C ILE A 202 10.10 -2.79 10.37
N GLU A 203 11.12 -1.96 10.56
CA GLU A 203 11.17 -0.92 11.57
C GLU A 203 10.17 0.21 11.29
N LYS A 204 10.17 0.76 10.06
CA LYS A 204 9.28 1.87 9.67
C LYS A 204 7.80 1.54 9.87
N TYR A 205 7.43 0.28 9.67
CA TYR A 205 6.05 -0.16 9.72
C TYR A 205 5.73 -0.99 10.97
N GLU A 206 6.67 -1.09 11.92
CA GLU A 206 6.53 -1.85 13.17
C GLU A 206 6.04 -3.29 12.93
N MET A 207 6.58 -3.94 11.90
CA MET A 207 6.18 -5.30 11.55
C MET A 207 6.74 -6.30 12.53
N MET A 208 5.86 -7.16 13.03
CA MET A 208 6.23 -8.33 13.80
C MET A 208 6.48 -9.51 12.85
N HIS A 209 7.40 -10.38 13.26
CA HIS A 209 7.66 -11.62 12.54
C HIS A 209 7.85 -12.79 13.49
N CYS A 210 7.50 -13.99 13.02
CA CYS A 210 7.68 -15.24 13.75
C CYS A 210 8.13 -16.33 12.77
N TYR A 211 9.16 -17.09 13.12
CA TYR A 211 9.60 -18.24 12.35
C TYR A 211 9.20 -19.54 13.07
N ASP A 212 8.42 -20.36 12.38
CA ASP A 212 8.11 -21.72 12.78
C ASP A 212 9.04 -22.69 12.03
N SER A 213 10.03 -23.21 12.74
CA SER A 213 11.03 -24.11 12.18
C SER A 213 10.49 -25.50 11.84
N SER A 214 9.38 -25.93 12.47
CA SER A 214 8.81 -27.26 12.28
C SER A 214 8.17 -27.42 10.89
N ILE A 215 7.56 -26.33 10.40
CA ILE A 215 6.90 -26.26 9.09
C ILE A 215 7.59 -25.28 8.13
N LYS A 216 8.77 -24.77 8.52
CA LYS A 216 9.58 -23.79 7.77
C LYS A 216 8.75 -22.59 7.28
N LEU A 217 8.02 -21.97 8.19
CA LEU A 217 7.07 -20.90 7.87
C LEU A 217 7.46 -19.60 8.58
N VAL A 218 7.55 -18.50 7.84
CA VAL A 218 7.80 -17.15 8.39
C VAL A 218 6.52 -16.33 8.29
N LYS A 219 5.96 -15.96 9.44
CA LYS A 219 4.78 -15.09 9.52
C LYS A 219 5.21 -13.64 9.73
N LEU A 220 4.53 -12.72 9.06
CA LEU A 220 4.75 -11.27 9.09
C LEU A 220 3.39 -10.57 9.26
N TRP A 221 3.30 -9.61 10.18
CA TRP A 221 2.08 -8.83 10.39
C TRP A 221 2.37 -7.48 11.07
N GLN A 222 1.42 -6.55 11.01
CA GLN A 222 1.47 -5.31 11.79
C GLN A 222 0.51 -5.40 13.00
N PRO A 223 1.00 -5.24 14.24
CA PRO A 223 0.18 -5.37 15.45
C PRO A 223 -1.05 -4.46 15.47
N ARG A 224 -0.89 -3.24 14.96
CA ARG A 224 -1.96 -2.24 14.92
C ARG A 224 -3.17 -2.63 14.06
N HIS A 225 -3.00 -3.57 13.12
CA HIS A 225 -4.05 -4.03 12.21
C HIS A 225 -4.74 -5.32 12.68
N LEU A 226 -4.19 -5.99 13.71
CA LEU A 226 -4.79 -7.19 14.30
C LEU A 226 -5.90 -6.89 15.33
N LYS A 227 -6.23 -5.62 15.57
CA LYS A 227 -7.27 -5.23 16.54
C LYS A 227 -8.69 -5.52 16.05
N ASP A 228 -8.86 -5.79 14.76
CA ASP A 228 -10.14 -6.20 14.17
C ASP A 228 -10.13 -7.71 13.95
N ALA A 229 -11.21 -8.39 14.33
CA ALA A 229 -11.37 -9.85 14.34
C ALA A 229 -11.37 -10.53 12.94
N GLU A 230 -10.78 -9.90 11.92
CA GLU A 230 -10.90 -10.25 10.51
C GLU A 230 -9.54 -10.44 9.79
N SER A 231 -8.42 -10.51 10.51
CA SER A 231 -7.12 -10.66 9.87
C SER A 231 -6.98 -12.03 9.18
N VAL A 232 -6.90 -12.04 7.85
CA VAL A 232 -6.68 -13.26 7.06
C VAL A 232 -5.20 -13.60 7.01
N MET A 233 -4.88 -14.89 7.15
CA MET A 233 -3.54 -15.40 6.90
C MET A 233 -3.41 -15.85 5.45
N ILE A 234 -2.49 -15.22 4.71
CA ILE A 234 -2.19 -15.57 3.32
C ILE A 234 -0.84 -16.28 3.30
N ILE A 235 -0.86 -17.57 2.97
CA ILE A 235 0.35 -18.36 2.78
C ILE A 235 0.85 -18.11 1.35
N ILE A 236 2.11 -17.71 1.24
CA ILE A 236 2.86 -17.57 0.00
C ILE A 236 3.83 -18.76 -0.06
N ASP A 237 3.58 -19.67 -0.99
CA ASP A 237 4.47 -20.80 -1.34
C ASP A 237 5.35 -20.41 -2.54
#